data_AF-A0A968QSB7-F1
#
_entry.id   AF-A0A968QSB7-F1
#
_cell.length_a   1.000
_cell.length_b   1.000
_cell.length_c   1.000
_cell.angle_alpha   90.00
_cell.angle_beta   90.00
_cell.angle_gamma   90.00
#
_symmetry.space_group_name_H-M   'P 1'
#
loop_
_entity.id
_entity.type
_entity.pdbx_description
1 polymer ?
#
loop_
_entity_poly.entity_id
_entity_poly.type
_entity_poly.pdbx_seq_one_letter_code
_entity_poly.pdbx_strand_id
1 'polypeptide(L)'
;FGESSVRAYTLRVEADGYQTSIVSGTLAESDIIIQDIFLCPLTLPKYDLNGDNSVDLKDAIIALKILTGLAEAYCNQADVNGDGKIGVEELTYILQKVAGLR
;
A
#
# COMPACT_ATOMS: atom_id res chain seq x y z
N PHE A 1 -19.70 -31.58 -19.00
CA PHE A 1 -18.85 -30.84 -18.06
C PHE A 1 -18.43 -29.55 -18.75
N GLY A 2 -19.12 -28.45 -18.46
CA GLY A 2 -18.82 -27.15 -19.05
C GLY A 2 -17.60 -26.56 -18.35
N GLU A 3 -16.61 -26.15 -19.13
CA GLU A 3 -15.45 -25.41 -18.65
C GLU A 3 -15.94 -24.07 -18.08
N SER A 4 -15.80 -23.86 -16.75
CA SER A 4 -16.08 -22.55 -16.16
C SER A 4 -15.17 -21.52 -16.83
N SER A 5 -15.76 -20.59 -17.58
CA SER A 5 -15.02 -19.56 -18.29
C SER A 5 -14.48 -18.53 -17.31
N VAL A 6 -13.16 -18.48 -17.14
CA VAL A 6 -12.47 -17.45 -16.35
C VAL A 6 -12.16 -16.26 -17.25
N ARG A 7 -12.47 -15.04 -16.78
CA ARG A 7 -12.21 -13.78 -17.50
C ARG A 7 -11.36 -12.84 -16.68
N ALA A 8 -10.42 -12.16 -17.32
CA ALA A 8 -9.67 -11.09 -16.69
C ALA A 8 -10.49 -9.80 -16.59
N TYR A 9 -10.28 -9.02 -15.54
CA TYR A 9 -10.81 -7.67 -15.39
C TYR A 9 -9.71 -6.71 -14.97
N THR A 10 -9.94 -5.42 -15.25
CA THR A 10 -9.11 -4.32 -14.76
C THR A 10 -10.03 -3.20 -14.28
N LEU A 11 -9.81 -2.74 -13.05
CA LEU A 11 -10.45 -1.59 -12.44
C LEU A 11 -9.44 -0.46 -12.37
N ARG A 12 -9.81 0.72 -12.87
CA ARG A 12 -9.09 1.98 -12.67
C ARG A 12 -9.93 2.88 -11.78
N VAL A 13 -9.39 3.27 -10.64
CA VAL A 13 -10.07 4.10 -9.64
C VAL A 13 -9.37 5.43 -9.51
N GLU A 14 -10.12 6.52 -9.66
CA GLU A 14 -9.62 7.89 -9.67
C GLU A 14 -10.53 8.80 -8.85
N ALA A 15 -9.92 9.63 -8.01
CA ALA A 15 -10.58 10.68 -7.25
C ALA A 15 -9.63 11.87 -7.14
N ASP A 16 -10.18 13.09 -7.19
CA ASP A 16 -9.37 14.31 -7.07
C ASP A 16 -8.66 14.35 -5.71
N GLY A 17 -7.36 14.70 -5.73
CA GLY A 17 -6.51 14.67 -4.54
C GLY A 17 -6.00 13.28 -4.11
N TYR A 18 -6.31 12.20 -4.84
CA TYR A 18 -5.85 10.84 -4.54
C TYR A 18 -5.04 10.24 -5.70
N GLN A 19 -4.18 9.28 -5.39
CA GLN A 19 -3.47 8.49 -6.40
C GLN A 19 -4.43 7.59 -7.17
N THR A 20 -4.24 7.52 -8.49
CA THR A 20 -4.90 6.53 -9.34
C THR A 20 -4.48 5.13 -8.91
N SER A 21 -5.46 4.29 -8.60
CA SER A 21 -5.25 2.88 -8.29
C SER A 21 -5.70 2.01 -9.45
N ILE A 22 -4.89 1.01 -9.80
CA ILE A 22 -5.21 0.03 -10.83
C ILE A 22 -5.20 -1.35 -10.18
N VAL A 23 -6.32 -2.07 -10.28
CA VAL A 23 -6.43 -3.44 -9.77
C VAL A 23 -6.87 -4.34 -10.90
N SER A 24 -6.15 -5.44 -11.09
CA SER A 24 -6.46 -6.46 -12.09
C SER A 24 -6.59 -7.82 -11.43
N GLY A 25 -7.44 -8.66 -12.01
CA GLY A 25 -7.67 -10.00 -11.51
C GLY A 25 -8.41 -10.86 -12.52
N THR A 26 -8.83 -12.03 -12.07
CA THR A 26 -9.62 -12.97 -12.87
C THR A 26 -10.87 -13.38 -12.11
N LEU A 27 -11.98 -13.54 -12.81
CA LEU A 27 -13.27 -13.92 -12.26
C LEU A 27 -13.83 -15.11 -13.05
N ALA A 28 -14.29 -16.17 -12.39
CA ALA A 28 -15.05 -17.21 -13.06
C ALA A 28 -16.51 -16.77 -13.25
N GLU A 29 -17.21 -17.36 -14.22
CA GLU A 29 -18.61 -17.05 -14.47
C GLU A 29 -19.47 -17.22 -13.22
N SER A 30 -20.25 -16.17 -12.88
CA SER A 30 -21.12 -16.07 -11.69
C SER A 30 -20.43 -15.92 -10.33
N ASP A 31 -19.10 -15.85 -10.28
CA ASP A 31 -18.40 -15.50 -9.04
C ASP A 31 -18.61 -14.02 -8.67
N ILE A 32 -18.47 -13.73 -7.37
CA ILE A 32 -18.40 -12.37 -6.84
C ILE A 32 -17.04 -12.24 -6.14
N ILE A 33 -16.26 -11.23 -6.52
CA ILE A 33 -15.02 -10.86 -5.83
C ILE A 33 -15.28 -9.56 -5.07
N ILE A 34 -14.80 -9.53 -3.82
CA ILE A 34 -14.70 -8.31 -3.02
C ILE A 34 -13.23 -7.91 -3.03
N GLN A 35 -12.97 -6.70 -3.47
CA GLN A 35 -11.63 -6.13 -3.54
C GLN A 35 -11.62 -4.82 -2.77
N ASP A 36 -10.82 -4.76 -1.71
CA ASP A 36 -10.54 -3.50 -1.04
C ASP A 36 -9.64 -2.63 -1.93
N ILE A 37 -10.01 -1.36 -2.06
CA ILE A 37 -9.27 -0.36 -2.84
C ILE A 37 -8.93 0.78 -1.89
N PHE A 38 -7.65 0.87 -1.54
CA PHE A 38 -7.16 1.94 -0.69
C PHE A 38 -7.02 3.22 -1.53
N LEU A 39 -7.70 4.28 -1.10
CA LEU A 39 -7.52 5.60 -1.68
C LEU A 39 -6.35 6.28 -0.95
N CYS A 40 -5.27 6.56 -1.68
CA CYS A 40 -4.10 7.19 -1.12
C CYS A 40 -4.02 8.69 -1.46
N PRO A 41 -4.19 9.60 -0.49
CA PRO A 41 -4.03 11.03 -0.71
C PRO A 41 -2.69 11.38 -1.35
N LEU A 42 -2.69 12.28 -2.34
CA LEU A 42 -1.47 12.82 -2.95
C LEU A 42 -0.64 13.68 -1.99
N THR A 43 -1.26 14.11 -0.88
CA THR A 43 -0.66 15.00 0.12
C THR A 43 -0.02 14.25 1.29
N LEU A 44 -0.10 12.91 1.34
CA LEU A 44 0.47 12.13 2.43
C LEU A 44 2.00 12.34 2.49
N PRO A 45 2.57 12.52 3.69
CA PRO A 45 4.01 12.56 3.84
C PRO A 45 4.63 11.24 3.40
N LYS A 46 5.82 11.32 2.77
CA LYS A 46 6.63 10.13 2.55
C LYS A 46 6.92 9.44 3.88
N TYR A 47 6.86 8.11 3.90
CA TYR A 47 7.09 7.26 5.07
C TYR A 47 6.02 7.34 6.17
N ASP A 48 4.89 8.00 5.92
CA ASP A 48 3.68 7.85 6.74
C ASP A 48 3.00 6.53 6.36
N LEU A 49 3.08 5.56 7.25
CA LEU A 49 2.62 4.18 7.03
C LEU A 49 1.23 3.93 7.62
N ASN A 50 0.76 4.82 8.49
CA ASN A 50 -0.54 4.70 9.17
C ASN A 50 -1.59 5.70 8.66
N GLY A 51 -1.19 6.69 7.85
CA GLY A 51 -2.05 7.71 7.27
C GLY A 51 -2.42 8.86 8.21
N ASP A 52 -1.70 9.08 9.31
CA ASP A 52 -1.99 10.11 10.32
C ASP A 52 -1.36 11.48 10.02
N ASN A 53 -0.76 11.63 8.83
CA ASN A 53 -0.01 12.79 8.36
C ASN A 53 1.23 13.13 9.22
N SER A 54 1.73 12.18 10.01
CA SER A 54 2.99 12.28 10.74
C SER A 54 3.96 11.19 10.28
N VAL A 55 5.24 11.39 10.54
CA VAL A 55 6.26 10.34 10.37
C VAL A 55 6.93 10.16 11.71
N ASP A 56 6.48 9.16 12.45
CA ASP A 56 6.84 8.93 13.84
C ASP A 56 7.16 7.46 14.15
N LEU A 57 7.26 7.14 15.44
CA LEU A 57 7.58 5.79 15.92
C LEU A 57 6.49 4.76 15.58
N LYS A 58 5.24 5.15 15.38
CA LYS A 58 4.16 4.26 14.95
C LYS A 58 4.43 3.75 13.54
N ASP A 59 4.92 4.61 12.66
CA ASP A 59 5.30 4.22 11.29
C ASP A 59 6.45 3.22 11.32
N ALA A 60 7.45 3.45 12.18
CA ALA A 60 8.55 2.49 12.36
C ALA A 60 8.04 1.12 12.85
N ILE A 61 7.06 1.10 13.76
CA ILE A 61 6.43 -0.15 14.23
C ILE A 61 5.68 -0.84 13.09
N ILE A 62 4.99 -0.11 12.22
CA ILE A 62 4.30 -0.69 11.07
C ILE A 62 5.30 -1.23 10.05
N ALA A 63 6.37 -0.51 9.74
CA ALA A 63 7.44 -1.00 8.86
C ALA A 63 8.03 -2.32 9.38
N LEU A 64 8.28 -2.43 10.68
CA LEU A 64 8.71 -3.69 11.31
C LEU A 64 7.69 -4.81 11.15
N LYS A 65 6.40 -4.52 11.35
CA LYS A 65 5.34 -5.51 11.15
C LYS A 65 5.30 -5.98 9.70
N ILE A 66 5.43 -5.09 8.73
CA ILE A 66 5.48 -5.42 7.29
C ILE A 66 6.67 -6.34 7.00
N LEU A 67 7.86 -6.01 7.51
CA LEU A 67 9.07 -6.85 7.36
C LEU A 67 8.89 -8.26 7.93
N THR A 68 8.07 -8.40 8.97
CA THR A 68 7.74 -9.70 9.58
C THR A 68 6.49 -10.38 8.98
N GLY A 69 5.85 -9.77 7.98
CA GLY A 69 4.61 -10.28 7.38
C GLY A 69 3.39 -10.21 8.30
N LEU A 70 3.42 -9.34 9.31
CA LEU A 70 2.36 -9.15 10.30
C LEU A 70 1.42 -7.98 9.99
N ALA A 71 1.73 -7.17 8.99
CA ALA A 71 0.90 -6.05 8.54
C ALA A 71 1.18 -5.70 7.08
N GLU A 72 0.29 -4.88 6.52
CA GLU A 72 0.45 -4.21 5.24
C GLU A 72 0.46 -2.69 5.47
N ALA A 73 1.08 -1.94 4.58
CA ALA A 73 1.07 -0.47 4.66
C ALA A 73 -0.31 0.07 4.30
N TYR A 74 -0.71 1.19 4.92
CA TYR A 74 -1.92 1.91 4.52
C TYR A 74 -1.84 2.41 3.07
N CYS A 75 -0.66 2.84 2.65
CA CYS A 75 -0.38 3.40 1.33
C CYS A 75 0.99 2.98 0.81
N ASN A 76 1.07 2.69 -0.49
CA ASN A 76 2.34 2.33 -1.14
C ASN A 76 3.30 3.51 -1.36
N GLN A 77 2.92 4.74 -0.95
CA GLN A 77 3.81 5.91 -0.99
C GLN A 77 5.02 5.81 -0.04
N ALA A 78 4.97 4.88 0.91
CA ALA A 78 6.09 4.63 1.80
C ALA A 78 7.20 3.82 1.15
N ASP A 79 6.95 3.12 0.03
CA ASP A 79 8.00 2.54 -0.80
C ASP A 79 8.64 3.67 -1.62
N VAL A 80 9.63 4.33 -1.01
CA VAL A 80 10.29 5.49 -1.60
C VAL A 80 11.37 5.08 -2.59
N ASN A 81 11.91 3.87 -2.46
CA ASN A 81 12.94 3.37 -3.34
C ASN A 81 12.36 2.74 -4.64
N GLY A 82 11.06 2.44 -4.65
CA GLY A 82 10.30 1.99 -5.81
C GLY A 82 10.49 0.51 -6.15
N ASP A 83 10.91 -0.32 -5.19
CA ASP A 83 11.13 -1.75 -5.39
C ASP A 83 9.86 -2.60 -5.20
N GLY A 84 8.74 -1.97 -4.86
CA GLY A 84 7.45 -2.57 -4.59
C GLY A 84 7.30 -3.06 -3.15
N LYS A 85 8.18 -2.69 -2.21
CA LYS A 85 8.18 -3.18 -0.83
C LYS A 85 8.48 -2.06 0.18
N ILE A 86 8.03 -2.29 1.42
CA ILE A 86 8.51 -1.55 2.57
C ILE A 86 9.62 -2.37 3.22
N GLY A 87 10.86 -1.96 2.97
CA GLY A 87 12.08 -2.64 3.35
C GLY A 87 12.73 -2.10 4.62
N VAL A 88 13.96 -2.55 4.85
CA VAL A 88 14.79 -2.10 5.98
C VAL A 88 15.26 -0.66 5.74
N GLU A 89 15.35 -0.26 4.48
CA GLU A 89 15.69 1.07 3.99
C GLU A 89 14.69 2.11 4.48
N GLU A 90 13.40 1.87 4.25
CA GLU A 90 12.30 2.73 4.68
C GLU A 90 12.24 2.81 6.21
N LEU A 91 12.37 1.67 6.90
CA LEU A 91 12.45 1.62 8.36
C LEU A 91 13.62 2.45 8.91
N THR A 92 14.80 2.30 8.30
CA THR A 92 16.01 3.02 8.72
C THR A 92 15.82 4.53 8.54
N TYR A 93 15.18 4.96 7.46
CA TYR A 93 14.87 6.36 7.25
C TYR A 93 13.95 6.91 8.36
N ILE A 94 12.86 6.20 8.66
CA ILE A 94 11.92 6.62 9.71
C ILE A 94 12.65 6.73 11.06
N LEU A 95 13.48 5.75 11.42
CA LEU A 95 14.25 5.77 12.66
C LEU A 95 15.24 6.94 12.72
N GLN A 96 15.91 7.26 11.61
CA GLN A 96 16.82 8.41 11.54
C GLN A 96 16.08 9.74 11.72
N LYS A 97 14.90 9.90 11.11
CA LYS A 97 14.05 11.08 11.25
C LYS A 97 13.57 11.24 12.68
N VAL A 98 13.05 10.16 13.29
CA VAL A 98 12.56 10.16 14.67
C VAL A 98 13.68 10.44 15.67
N ALA A 99 14.90 9.96 15.40
CA ALA A 99 16.07 10.24 16.22
C ALA A 99 16.64 11.67 16.04
N GLY A 100 16.08 12.48 15.14
CA GLY A 100 16.59 13.83 14.85
C GLY A 100 17.96 13.84 14.14
N LEU A 101 18.34 12.72 13.51
CA LEU A 101 19.57 12.60 12.75
C LEU A 101 19.42 13.09 11.31
N ARG A 102 18.17 13.28 10.86
CA ARG A 102 17.76 13.75 9.54
C ARG A 102 16.50 14.59 9.63
#